data_AF-A0A7J2SVP2-F1
#
_entry.id   AF-A0A7J2SVP2-F1
#
_cell.length_a   1.000
_cell.length_b   1.000
_cell.length_c   1.000
_cell.angle_alpha   90.00
_cell.angle_beta   90.00
_cell.angle_gamma   90.00
#
_symmetry.space_group_name_H-M   'P 1'
#
loop_
_entity.id
_entity.type
_entity.pdbx_description
1 polymer ?
#
loop_
_entity_poly.entity_id
_entity_poly.type
_entity_poly.pdbx_seq_one_letter_code
_entity_poly.pdbx_strand_id
1 'polypeptide(L)'
;MKYLALLSGDYPELGYIELSSLLSNYCPKHSIEIYSNKIIRFQVEGECRNCDRLIFVKELAEELVFLKKANKPYNVWQNLSEAINNILENPSLNDLLRNNRISIKVLKLLLFRGFPSSPSIEKYVGSKLIEKLNLSIDLKNPDKIVRVYLGKNFIAVGILKKILKKSRIKNNVALPYKHPATLTPEVMRLMRNISQAPS
;
A
#
# COMPACT_ATOMS: atom_id res chain seq x y z
N MET A 1 -5.71 1.71 13.36
CA MET A 1 -5.66 2.21 11.97
C MET A 1 -5.64 1.03 11.00
N LYS A 2 -6.14 1.22 9.78
CA LYS A 2 -6.15 0.19 8.73
C LYS A 2 -5.13 0.53 7.65
N TYR A 3 -4.43 -0.48 7.17
CA TYR A 3 -3.37 -0.34 6.19
C TYR A 3 -3.50 -1.37 5.07
N LEU A 4 -2.94 -1.00 3.92
CA LEU A 4 -2.76 -1.84 2.75
C LEU A 4 -1.26 -2.00 2.50
N ALA A 5 -0.80 -3.24 2.46
CA ALA A 5 0.55 -3.62 2.07
C ALA A 5 0.55 -4.22 0.66
N LEU A 6 1.34 -3.64 -0.23
CA LEU A 6 1.69 -4.22 -1.52
C LEU A 6 2.93 -5.09 -1.36
N LEU A 7 2.80 -6.40 -1.56
CA LEU A 7 3.91 -7.33 -1.49
C LEU A 7 4.78 -7.29 -2.74
N SER A 8 6.02 -7.75 -2.61
CA SER A 8 6.89 -7.99 -3.75
C SER A 8 6.31 -9.09 -4.65
N GLY A 9 6.58 -8.97 -5.96
CA GLY A 9 6.03 -9.89 -6.95
C GLY A 9 6.76 -11.24 -7.02
N ASP A 10 8.02 -11.28 -6.57
CA ASP A 10 8.90 -12.43 -6.76
C ASP A 10 8.50 -13.57 -5.81
N TYR A 11 8.27 -13.25 -4.54
CA TYR A 11 7.92 -14.19 -3.48
C TYR A 11 6.93 -13.54 -2.50
N PRO A 12 5.63 -13.49 -2.86
CA PRO A 12 4.62 -12.84 -2.02
C PRO A 12 4.45 -13.51 -0.65
N GLU A 13 4.60 -14.82 -0.58
CA GLU A 13 4.52 -15.60 0.67
C GLU A 13 5.56 -15.14 1.69
N LEU A 14 6.80 -14.86 1.24
CA LEU A 14 7.84 -14.31 2.11
C LEU A 14 7.46 -12.94 2.65
N GLY A 15 6.82 -12.10 1.82
CA GLY A 15 6.30 -10.80 2.25
C GLY A 15 5.18 -10.90 3.28
N TYR A 16 4.32 -11.92 3.16
CA TYR A 16 3.31 -12.21 4.17
C TYR A 16 3.94 -12.65 5.49
N ILE A 17 4.86 -13.62 5.47
CA ILE A 17 5.53 -14.14 6.67
C ILE A 17 6.34 -13.03 7.36
N GLU A 18 7.03 -12.19 6.58
CA GLU A 18 7.78 -11.05 7.11
C GLU A 18 6.85 -10.05 7.81
N LEU A 19 5.75 -9.67 7.14
CA LEU A 19 4.79 -8.72 7.68
C LEU A 19 4.12 -9.27 8.95
N SER A 20 3.68 -10.52 8.94
CA SER A 20 3.02 -11.14 10.09
C SER A 20 3.97 -11.24 11.29
N SER A 21 5.22 -11.64 11.07
CA SER A 21 6.25 -11.72 12.13
C SER A 21 6.59 -10.36 12.72
N LEU A 22 6.60 -9.31 11.90
CA LEU A 22 6.84 -7.95 12.38
C LEU A 22 5.65 -7.46 13.20
N LEU A 23 4.43 -7.66 12.70
CA LEU A 23 3.22 -7.24 13.39
C LEU A 23 3.04 -7.98 14.73
N SER A 24 3.33 -9.28 14.80
CA SER A 24 3.27 -10.04 16.06
C SER A 24 4.22 -9.49 17.13
N ASN A 25 5.38 -8.97 16.73
CA ASN A 25 6.36 -8.44 17.68
C ASN A 25 6.03 -7.03 18.16
N TYR A 26 5.62 -6.15 17.24
CA TYR A 26 5.53 -4.72 17.53
C TYR A 26 4.09 -4.21 17.69
N CYS A 27 3.10 -5.01 17.30
CA CYS A 27 1.68 -4.65 17.28
C CYS A 27 0.83 -5.79 17.90
N PRO A 28 0.74 -5.89 19.24
CA PRO A 28 0.12 -7.05 19.90
C PRO A 28 -1.35 -7.25 19.52
N LYS A 29 -2.10 -6.16 19.30
CA LYS A 29 -3.46 -6.20 18.74
C LYS A 29 -3.42 -5.87 17.25
N HIS A 30 -3.40 -6.91 16.43
CA HIS A 30 -3.46 -6.77 14.98
C HIS A 30 -4.39 -7.83 14.35
N SER A 31 -4.91 -7.52 13.17
CA SER A 31 -5.59 -8.50 12.30
C SER A 31 -5.09 -8.37 10.88
N ILE A 32 -5.04 -9.49 10.17
CA ILE A 32 -4.52 -9.56 8.80
C ILE A 32 -5.56 -10.25 7.93
N GLU A 33 -5.90 -9.63 6.80
CA GLU A 33 -6.80 -10.14 5.78
C GLU A 33 -6.06 -10.20 4.44
N ILE A 34 -5.97 -11.39 3.85
CA ILE A 34 -5.35 -11.60 2.54
C ILE A 34 -6.41 -11.41 1.46
N TYR A 35 -6.18 -10.46 0.53
CA TYR A 35 -7.14 -10.15 -0.54
C TYR A 35 -6.67 -10.61 -1.92
N SER A 36 -5.37 -10.64 -2.14
CA SER A 36 -4.75 -11.23 -3.30
C SER A 36 -3.33 -11.64 -2.95
N ASN A 37 -2.68 -12.39 -3.83
CA ASN A 37 -1.28 -12.76 -3.64
C ASN A 37 -0.37 -11.54 -3.44
N LYS A 38 -0.76 -10.33 -3.86
CA LYS A 38 0.08 -9.12 -3.75
C LYS A 38 -0.46 -8.06 -2.79
N ILE A 39 -1.67 -8.18 -2.28
CA ILE A 39 -2.28 -7.19 -1.38
C ILE A 39 -2.72 -7.86 -0.11
N ILE A 40 -2.16 -7.36 0.98
CA ILE A 40 -2.60 -7.65 2.34
C ILE A 40 -3.25 -6.39 2.89
N ARG A 41 -4.40 -6.57 3.52
CA ARG A 41 -5.00 -5.55 4.38
C ARG A 41 -4.72 -5.95 5.81
N PHE A 42 -4.34 -5.00 6.65
CA PHE A 42 -4.13 -5.28 8.06
C PHE A 42 -4.60 -4.11 8.92
N GLN A 43 -5.03 -4.43 10.13
CA GLN A 43 -5.45 -3.46 11.13
C GLN A 43 -4.54 -3.58 12.35
N VAL A 44 -4.14 -2.44 12.90
CA VAL A 44 -3.35 -2.35 14.14
C VAL A 44 -3.96 -1.31 15.07
N GLU A 45 -3.77 -1.50 16.37
CA GLU A 45 -4.07 -0.47 17.37
C GLU A 45 -2.96 0.59 17.34
N GLY A 46 -3.30 1.83 16.97
CA GLY A 46 -2.32 2.91 16.75
C GLY A 46 -1.63 2.86 15.37
N GLU A 47 -0.39 3.34 15.32
CA GLU A 47 0.46 3.38 14.12
C GLU A 47 1.30 2.11 13.94
N CYS A 48 1.58 1.73 12.68
CA CYS A 48 2.51 0.63 12.41
C CYS A 48 3.95 1.00 12.82
N ARG A 49 4.42 0.43 13.92
CA ARG A 49 5.81 0.56 14.39
C ARG A 49 6.74 -0.34 13.57
N ASN A 50 7.95 0.16 13.30
CA ASN A 50 9.02 -0.59 12.61
C ASN A 50 8.71 -1.13 11.20
N CYS A 51 7.62 -0.67 10.58
CA CYS A 51 7.27 -0.99 9.18
C CYS A 51 8.40 -0.67 8.16
N ASP A 52 9.39 0.17 8.50
CA ASP A 52 10.56 0.46 7.66
C ASP A 52 11.53 -0.72 7.49
N ARG A 53 11.42 -1.74 8.36
CA ARG A 53 12.27 -2.92 8.33
C ARG A 53 11.86 -3.92 7.26
N LEU A 54 10.64 -3.81 6.74
CA LEU A 54 10.08 -4.70 5.73
C LEU A 54 10.87 -4.60 4.41
N ILE A 55 11.11 -5.75 3.80
CA ILE A 55 11.93 -5.89 2.59
C ILE A 55 11.08 -6.37 1.43
N PHE A 56 10.22 -7.35 1.71
CA PHE A 56 9.33 -7.98 0.74
C PHE A 56 7.98 -7.27 0.65
N VAL A 57 7.86 -6.09 1.26
CA VAL A 57 6.75 -5.14 1.07
C VAL A 57 7.24 -3.95 0.25
N LYS A 58 6.55 -3.66 -0.86
CA LYS A 58 6.87 -2.59 -1.82
C LYS A 58 6.23 -1.25 -1.47
N GLU A 59 5.01 -1.27 -0.96
CA GLU A 59 4.27 -0.05 -0.60
C GLU A 59 3.43 -0.30 0.64
N LEU A 60 3.33 0.72 1.48
CA LEU A 60 2.39 0.79 2.59
C LEU A 60 1.51 2.02 2.40
N ALA A 61 0.20 1.81 2.39
CA ALA A 61 -0.79 2.87 2.35
C ALA A 61 -1.72 2.76 3.57
N GLU A 62 -2.08 3.90 4.15
CA GLU A 62 -3.20 3.98 5.10
C GLU A 62 -4.50 3.87 4.31
N GLU A 63 -5.37 2.95 4.70
CA GLU A 63 -6.63 2.70 4.02
C GLU A 63 -7.62 3.84 4.28
N LEU A 64 -8.14 4.44 3.21
CA LEU A 64 -9.30 5.31 3.28
C LEU A 64 -10.57 4.49 3.07
N VAL A 65 -10.63 3.74 1.97
CA VAL A 65 -11.79 2.90 1.61
C VAL A 65 -11.32 1.61 0.98
N PHE A 66 -11.99 0.52 1.35
CA PHE A 66 -11.84 -0.78 0.73
C PHE A 66 -13.20 -1.35 0.33
N LEU A 67 -13.41 -1.58 -0.96
CA LEU A 67 -14.62 -2.19 -1.50
C LEU A 67 -14.30 -3.61 -2.00
N LYS A 68 -14.77 -4.62 -1.27
CA LYS A 68 -14.78 -6.01 -1.72
C LYS A 68 -16.02 -6.25 -2.57
N LYS A 69 -15.88 -6.73 -3.81
CA LYS A 69 -17.02 -7.08 -4.66
C LYS A 69 -17.05 -8.58 -4.90
N ALA A 70 -18.09 -9.22 -4.35
CA ALA A 70 -18.51 -10.54 -4.75
C ALA A 70 -19.52 -10.41 -5.90
N ASN A 71 -19.25 -11.04 -7.03
CA ASN A 71 -20.24 -11.49 -8.02
C ASN A 71 -21.01 -10.46 -8.90
N LYS A 72 -20.65 -9.17 -8.92
CA LYS A 72 -21.26 -8.19 -9.88
C LYS A 72 -20.37 -7.98 -11.12
N PRO A 73 -20.94 -7.64 -12.29
CA PRO A 73 -20.14 -7.21 -13.43
C PRO A 73 -19.26 -6.04 -13.00
N TYR A 74 -17.95 -6.16 -13.24
CA TYR A 74 -16.97 -5.22 -12.72
C TYR A 74 -17.00 -3.92 -13.54
N ASN A 75 -17.85 -2.97 -13.14
CA ASN A 75 -17.85 -1.61 -13.70
C ASN A 75 -16.93 -0.70 -12.88
N VAL A 76 -15.75 -0.40 -13.44
CA VAL A 76 -14.72 0.41 -12.77
C VAL A 76 -15.27 1.77 -12.33
N TRP A 77 -16.03 2.44 -13.18
CA TRP A 77 -16.49 3.81 -12.92
C TRP A 77 -17.51 3.89 -11.78
N GLN A 78 -18.50 2.99 -11.79
CA GLN A 78 -19.48 2.93 -10.71
C GLN A 78 -18.80 2.60 -9.38
N ASN A 79 -17.87 1.63 -9.39
CA ASN A 79 -17.16 1.22 -8.18
C ASN A 79 -16.23 2.33 -7.64
N LEU A 80 -15.59 3.09 -8.54
CA LEU A 80 -14.79 4.26 -8.15
C LEU A 80 -15.69 5.36 -7.58
N SER A 81 -16.84 5.62 -8.18
CA SER A 81 -17.80 6.61 -7.67
C SER A 81 -18.25 6.24 -6.25
N GLU A 82 -18.61 4.97 -6.02
CA GLU A 82 -18.98 4.45 -4.71
C GLU A 82 -17.82 4.60 -3.70
N ALA A 83 -16.60 4.26 -4.10
CA ALA A 83 -15.43 4.41 -3.23
C ALA A 83 -15.17 5.87 -2.84
N ILE A 84 -15.30 6.79 -3.79
CA ILE A 84 -15.11 8.22 -3.55
C ILE A 84 -16.23 8.78 -2.67
N ASN A 85 -17.48 8.41 -2.92
CA ASN A 85 -18.60 8.83 -2.07
C ASN A 85 -18.40 8.39 -0.62
N ASN A 86 -17.95 7.15 -0.39
CA ASN A 86 -17.64 6.67 0.96
C ASN A 86 -16.52 7.47 1.65
N ILE A 87 -15.54 7.98 0.89
CA ILE A 87 -14.52 8.90 1.43
C ILE A 87 -15.20 10.22 1.81
N LEU A 88 -15.97 10.79 0.89
CA LEU A 88 -16.63 12.10 1.02
C LEU A 88 -17.70 12.15 2.12
N GLU A 89 -18.36 11.03 2.40
CA GLU A 89 -19.36 10.93 3.48
C GLU A 89 -18.72 10.79 4.86
N ASN A 90 -17.42 10.46 4.93
CA ASN A 90 -16.71 10.29 6.19
C ASN A 90 -15.89 11.55 6.54
N PRO A 91 -16.34 12.39 7.49
CA PRO A 91 -15.68 13.65 7.80
C PRO A 91 -14.22 13.46 8.27
N SER A 92 -13.93 12.40 9.01
CA SER A 92 -12.57 12.12 9.47
C SER A 92 -11.61 11.82 8.31
N LEU A 93 -12.09 11.17 7.24
CA LEU A 93 -11.28 10.91 6.03
C LEU A 93 -11.13 12.17 5.18
N ASN A 94 -12.17 13.00 5.14
CA ASN A 94 -12.13 14.29 4.45
C ASN A 94 -11.08 15.21 5.06
N ASP A 95 -11.03 15.30 6.39
CA ASP A 95 -10.06 16.12 7.10
C ASP A 95 -8.62 15.64 6.88
N LEU A 96 -8.42 14.33 6.67
CA LEU A 96 -7.11 13.80 6.26
C LEU A 96 -6.67 14.30 4.89
N LEU A 97 -7.58 14.67 4.00
CA LEU A 97 -7.23 15.15 2.66
C LEU A 97 -7.26 16.66 2.55
N ARG A 98 -8.15 17.34 3.27
CA ARG A 98 -8.44 18.78 3.18
C ARG A 98 -7.18 19.65 3.24
N ASN A 99 -7.16 20.70 2.41
CA ASN A 99 -6.08 21.69 2.31
C ASN A 99 -4.69 21.15 1.93
N ASN A 100 -4.55 19.88 1.54
CA ASN A 100 -3.28 19.32 1.08
C ASN A 100 -3.12 19.44 -0.44
N ARG A 101 -1.87 19.54 -0.90
CA ARG A 101 -1.49 19.25 -2.29
C ARG A 101 -1.46 17.76 -2.48
N ILE A 102 -2.32 17.24 -3.35
CA ILE A 102 -2.42 15.80 -3.58
C ILE A 102 -1.98 15.41 -4.98
N SER A 103 -1.40 14.21 -5.09
CA SER A 103 -1.30 13.51 -6.37
C SER A 103 -2.06 12.20 -6.29
N ILE A 104 -2.63 11.76 -7.41
CA ILE A 104 -3.34 10.49 -7.49
C ILE A 104 -2.52 9.56 -8.36
N LYS A 105 -2.31 8.34 -7.87
CA LYS A 105 -1.54 7.31 -8.56
C LYS A 105 -2.30 6.01 -8.57
N VAL A 106 -2.56 5.48 -9.76
CA VAL A 106 -3.27 4.21 -9.91
C VAL A 106 -2.29 3.04 -10.00
N LEU A 107 -2.62 1.94 -9.33
CA LEU A 107 -1.93 0.66 -9.46
C LEU A 107 -2.93 -0.42 -9.87
N LYS A 108 -2.75 -0.96 -11.07
CA LYS A 108 -3.51 -2.11 -11.57
C LYS A 108 -2.73 -3.37 -11.25
N LEU A 109 -3.31 -4.24 -10.42
CA LEU A 109 -2.64 -5.47 -9.99
C LEU A 109 -2.75 -6.58 -11.04
N LEU A 110 -3.75 -6.48 -11.92
CA LEU A 110 -3.98 -7.37 -13.05
C LEU A 110 -4.33 -6.53 -14.27
N LEU A 111 -3.72 -6.86 -15.41
CA LEU A 111 -4.00 -6.25 -16.70
C LEU A 111 -5.22 -6.95 -17.31
N PHE A 112 -6.42 -6.51 -16.96
CA PHE A 112 -7.63 -6.95 -17.65
C PHE A 112 -7.86 -6.09 -18.90
N ARG A 113 -8.16 -6.77 -20.02
CA ARG A 113 -8.70 -6.10 -21.21
C ARG A 113 -9.99 -5.37 -20.81
N GLY A 114 -10.10 -4.10 -21.18
CA GLY A 114 -11.27 -3.26 -20.87
C GLY A 114 -11.13 -2.35 -19.65
N PHE A 115 -10.03 -2.39 -18.88
CA PHE A 115 -9.80 -1.36 -17.86
C PHE A 115 -9.49 0.01 -18.48
N PRO A 116 -10.13 1.10 -18.01
CA PRO A 116 -9.79 2.45 -18.42
C PRO A 116 -8.31 2.73 -18.21
N SER A 117 -7.73 3.63 -19.00
CA SER A 117 -6.32 4.01 -18.83
C SER A 117 -6.05 4.53 -17.41
N SER A 118 -4.85 4.31 -16.87
CA SER A 118 -4.50 4.83 -15.53
C SER A 118 -4.67 6.36 -15.46
N PRO A 119 -4.25 7.16 -16.46
CA PRO A 119 -4.52 8.59 -16.49
C PRO A 119 -6.01 8.96 -16.45
N SER A 120 -6.88 8.20 -17.14
CA SER A 120 -8.33 8.43 -17.10
C SER A 120 -8.90 8.26 -15.69
N ILE A 121 -8.42 7.25 -14.96
CA ILE A 121 -8.84 6.97 -13.60
C ILE A 121 -8.31 8.04 -12.64
N GLU A 122 -7.03 8.41 -12.78
CA GLU A 122 -6.40 9.47 -11.99
C GLU A 122 -7.15 10.80 -12.16
N LYS A 123 -7.50 11.16 -13.39
CA LYS A 123 -8.28 12.38 -13.70
C LYS A 123 -9.66 12.35 -13.07
N TYR A 124 -10.36 11.22 -13.16
CA TYR A 124 -11.71 11.07 -12.59
C TYR A 124 -11.73 11.14 -11.06
N VAL A 125 -10.82 10.43 -10.40
CA VAL A 125 -10.69 10.49 -8.94
C VAL A 125 -10.30 11.91 -8.51
N GLY A 126 -9.40 12.55 -9.25
CA GLY A 126 -8.95 13.91 -8.97
C GLY A 126 -10.05 14.95 -9.09
N SER A 127 -10.84 14.92 -10.17
CA SER A 127 -11.94 15.87 -10.35
C SER A 127 -12.96 15.75 -9.23
N LYS A 128 -13.34 14.52 -8.85
CA LYS A 128 -14.34 14.29 -7.80
C LYS A 128 -13.88 14.72 -6.41
N LEU A 129 -12.59 14.51 -6.08
CA LEU A 129 -12.04 14.96 -4.80
C LEU A 129 -11.88 16.49 -4.78
N ILE A 130 -11.41 17.14 -5.87
CA ILE A 130 -11.30 18.61 -5.93
C ILE A 130 -12.67 19.27 -5.77
N GLU A 131 -13.69 18.78 -6.49
CA GLU A 131 -15.06 19.33 -6.49
C GLU A 131 -15.63 19.49 -5.08
N LYS A 132 -15.19 18.68 -4.12
CA LYS A 132 -15.79 18.56 -2.80
C LYS A 132 -14.89 18.99 -1.64
N LEU A 133 -13.56 18.88 -1.78
CA LEU A 133 -12.63 18.99 -0.65
C LEU A 133 -11.70 20.23 -0.69
N ASN A 134 -11.90 21.17 -1.61
CA ASN A 134 -11.05 22.36 -1.79
C ASN A 134 -9.55 22.01 -1.82
N LEU A 135 -9.20 21.00 -2.61
CA LEU A 135 -7.84 20.48 -2.72
C LEU A 135 -7.08 21.12 -3.88
N SER A 136 -5.76 21.07 -3.81
CA SER A 136 -4.89 21.41 -4.94
C SER A 136 -4.22 20.14 -5.47
N ILE A 137 -4.11 20.00 -6.79
CA ILE A 137 -3.37 18.90 -7.41
C ILE A 137 -1.93 19.36 -7.69
N ASP A 138 -0.96 18.66 -7.12
CA ASP A 138 0.45 18.81 -7.46
C ASP A 138 1.02 17.45 -7.86
N LEU A 139 1.39 17.30 -9.14
CA LEU A 139 1.93 16.06 -9.68
C LEU A 139 3.43 15.90 -9.39
N LYS A 140 4.14 16.99 -9.07
CA LYS A 140 5.59 17.01 -8.85
C LYS A 140 5.91 16.85 -7.37
N ASN A 141 5.35 17.72 -6.53
CA ASN A 141 5.64 17.79 -5.09
C ASN A 141 4.36 17.76 -4.24
N PRO A 142 3.60 16.65 -4.26
CA PRO A 142 2.42 16.50 -3.42
C PRO A 142 2.79 16.32 -1.94
N ASP A 143 1.97 16.88 -1.04
CA ASP A 143 2.00 16.59 0.39
C ASP A 143 1.54 15.15 0.66
N LYS A 144 0.53 14.69 -0.10
CA LYS A 144 -0.05 13.35 0.04
C LYS A 144 -0.26 12.69 -1.33
N ILE A 145 0.09 11.41 -1.41
CA ILE A 145 -0.16 10.60 -2.61
C ILE A 145 -1.36 9.69 -2.31
N VAL A 146 -2.46 9.93 -3.00
CA VAL A 146 -3.64 9.06 -2.97
C VAL A 146 -3.40 7.91 -3.93
N ARG A 147 -3.30 6.71 -3.39
CA ARG A 147 -3.05 5.47 -4.12
C ARG A 147 -4.37 4.73 -4.36
N VAL A 148 -4.66 4.42 -5.61
CA VAL A 148 -5.84 3.64 -6.01
C VAL A 148 -5.38 2.27 -6.47
N TYR A 149 -5.75 1.24 -5.73
CA TYR A 149 -5.47 -0.16 -6.05
C TYR A 149 -6.67 -0.78 -6.75
N LEU A 150 -6.43 -1.32 -7.95
CA LEU A 150 -7.44 -2.01 -8.74
C LEU A 150 -7.08 -3.49 -8.84
N GLY A 151 -7.87 -4.31 -8.16
CA GLY A 151 -7.83 -5.78 -8.24
C GLY A 151 -8.96 -6.34 -9.10
N LYS A 152 -9.00 -7.67 -9.26
CA LYS A 152 -10.08 -8.35 -10.00
C LYS A 152 -11.45 -8.13 -9.35
N ASN A 153 -11.48 -8.22 -8.02
CA ASN A 153 -12.70 -8.26 -7.21
C ASN A 153 -12.71 -7.19 -6.12
N PHE A 154 -11.83 -6.19 -6.21
CA PHE A 154 -11.77 -5.14 -5.21
C PHE A 154 -11.23 -3.83 -5.78
N ILE A 155 -11.65 -2.73 -5.17
CA ILE A 155 -11.04 -1.41 -5.29
C ILE A 155 -10.65 -0.98 -3.90
N ALA A 156 -9.43 -0.49 -3.76
CA ALA A 156 -9.00 0.14 -2.52
C ALA A 156 -8.41 1.52 -2.81
N VAL A 157 -8.71 2.47 -1.95
CA VAL A 157 -8.16 3.83 -1.99
C VAL A 157 -7.47 4.06 -0.65
N GLY A 158 -6.24 4.55 -0.70
CA GLY A 158 -5.45 4.83 0.49
C GLY A 158 -4.48 5.97 0.31
N ILE A 159 -3.95 6.48 1.41
CA ILE A 159 -2.87 7.47 1.42
C ILE A 159 -1.55 6.72 1.52
N LEU A 160 -0.68 6.87 0.52
CA LEU A 160 0.64 6.26 0.53
C LEU A 160 1.45 6.84 1.70
N LYS A 161 1.86 5.97 2.62
CA LYS A 161 2.74 6.34 3.73
C LYS A 161 4.19 6.13 3.37
N LYS A 162 4.51 4.96 2.79
CA LYS A 162 5.89 4.55 2.53
C LYS A 162 6.01 3.73 1.26
N ILE A 163 7.03 4.04 0.47
CA ILE A 163 7.48 3.18 -0.63
C ILE A 163 8.69 2.40 -0.15
N LEU A 164 8.54 1.07 -0.08
CA LEU A 164 9.38 -0.10 0.14
C LEU A 164 10.54 -0.38 -0.86
N LYS A 165 11.19 0.62 -1.51
CA LYS A 165 12.37 0.40 -2.38
C LYS A 165 13.46 -0.50 -1.77
N LYS A 166 13.83 -1.56 -2.51
CA LYS A 166 14.96 -2.48 -2.23
C LYS A 166 16.32 -1.78 -2.15
N SER A 167 16.50 -0.68 -2.87
CA SER A 167 17.76 0.08 -2.91
C SER A 167 18.20 0.68 -1.57
N ARG A 168 17.35 0.66 -0.54
CA ARG A 168 17.74 1.01 0.83
C ARG A 168 18.58 -0.06 1.51
N ILE A 169 18.48 -1.29 1.04
CA ILE A 169 19.16 -2.45 1.58
C ILE A 169 20.45 -2.63 0.77
N LYS A 170 21.32 -1.62 0.86
CA LYS A 170 22.67 -1.71 0.32
C LYS A 170 23.61 -2.13 1.44
N ASN A 171 24.56 -3.01 1.11
CA ASN A 171 25.75 -3.16 1.91
C ASN A 171 26.56 -1.87 1.77
N ASN A 172 26.37 -0.94 2.70
CA ASN A 172 27.20 0.25 2.79
C ASN A 172 28.61 -0.07 3.30
N VAL A 173 28.84 -1.31 3.75
CA VAL A 173 30.14 -1.77 4.24
C VAL A 173 30.74 -2.71 3.20
N ALA A 174 31.87 -2.32 2.63
CA ALA A 174 32.71 -3.21 1.87
C ALA A 174 33.21 -4.31 2.82
N LEU A 175 32.67 -5.52 2.67
CA LEU A 175 33.13 -6.65 3.48
C LEU A 175 34.58 -6.97 3.07
N PRO A 176 35.51 -7.10 4.04
CA PRO A 176 36.91 -7.40 3.76
C PRO A 176 37.10 -8.76 3.08
N TYR A 177 36.14 -9.66 3.24
CA TYR A 177 36.06 -10.94 2.57
C TYR A 177 34.62 -11.20 2.09
N LYS A 178 34.47 -11.74 0.88
CA LYS A 178 33.18 -12.15 0.31
C LYS A 178 33.26 -13.62 -0.11
N HIS A 179 32.53 -14.48 0.58
CA HIS A 179 32.37 -15.87 0.20
C HIS A 179 31.49 -15.96 -1.07
N PRO A 180 31.76 -16.86 -2.03
CA PRO A 180 30.94 -17.00 -3.24
C PRO A 180 29.46 -17.33 -2.93
N ALA A 181 29.19 -18.02 -1.83
CA ALA A 181 27.85 -18.35 -1.35
C ALA A 181 27.31 -17.36 -0.28
N THR A 182 27.79 -16.11 -0.25
CA THR A 182 27.30 -15.12 0.71
C THR A 182 25.83 -14.78 0.43
N LEU A 183 24.99 -14.80 1.47
CA LEU A 183 23.59 -14.38 1.36
C LEU A 183 23.48 -12.91 0.96
N THR A 184 22.45 -12.59 0.17
CA THR A 184 22.17 -11.20 -0.16
C THR A 184 21.65 -10.45 1.08
N PRO A 185 21.90 -9.15 1.20
CA PRO A 185 21.44 -8.36 2.35
C PRO A 185 19.91 -8.36 2.52
N GLU A 186 19.17 -8.50 1.42
CA GLU A 186 17.72 -8.70 1.43
C GLU A 186 17.33 -9.97 2.18
N VAL A 187 17.97 -11.10 1.87
CA VAL A 187 17.68 -12.40 2.51
C VAL A 187 18.13 -12.40 3.97
N MET A 188 19.32 -11.86 4.29
CA MET A 188 19.80 -11.80 5.67
C MET A 188 18.85 -11.00 6.57
N ARG A 189 18.36 -9.86 6.09
CA ARG A 189 17.46 -9.02 6.86
C ARG A 189 16.04 -9.60 6.91
N LEU A 190 15.59 -10.32 5.87
CA LEU A 190 14.35 -11.11 5.93
C LEU A 190 14.43 -12.15 7.04
N MET A 191 15.50 -12.94 7.06
CA MET A 191 15.72 -13.97 8.10
C MET A 191 15.69 -13.36 9.51
N ARG A 192 16.33 -12.19 9.69
CA ARG A 192 16.29 -11.45 10.96
C ARG A 192 14.88 -10.97 11.34
N ASN A 193 14.11 -10.49 10.37
CA ASN A 193 12.74 -10.03 10.63
C ASN A 193 11.82 -11.22 11.01
N ILE A 194 11.96 -12.35 10.33
CA ILE A 194 11.19 -13.58 10.59
C ILE A 194 11.57 -14.21 11.93
N SER A 195 12.86 -14.20 12.29
CA SER A 195 13.33 -14.78 13.57
C SER A 195 12.87 -14.00 14.80
N GLN A 196 12.21 -12.86 14.61
CA GLN A 196 11.72 -12.01 15.69
C GLN A 196 12.81 -11.53 16.66
N ALA A 197 14.09 -11.59 16.24
CA ALA A 197 15.20 -11.25 17.11
C ALA A 197 15.07 -9.80 17.62
N PRO A 198 15.21 -9.56 18.93
CA PRO A 198 15.23 -8.21 19.48
C PRO A 198 16.38 -7.44 18.83
N SER A 199 16.16 -6.15 18.60
CA SER A 199 17.14 -5.28 17.95
C SER A 199 17.87 -4.40 18.92
#